data_AF-A0AAV9TG79-F1
#
_entry.id   AF-A0AAV9TG79-F1
#
_cell.length_a   1.000
_cell.length_b   1.000
_cell.length_c   1.000
_cell.angle_alpha   90.00
_cell.angle_beta   90.00
_cell.angle_gamma   90.00
#
_symmetry.space_group_name_H-M   'P 1'
#
loop_
_entity.id
_entity.type
_entity.pdbx_description
1 polymer ?
#
loop_
_entity_poly.entity_id
_entity_poly.type
_entity_poly.pdbx_seq_one_letter_code
_entity_poly.pdbx_strand_id
1 'polypeptide(L)'
;MMVFVCAPIWGQWVVSWAWGLWWLDAALSLATCITVPFVMIHQHRPGLQAVTAASLLPIVPVVVASSTGGIVAEALVNPDHAFITLIASYILWGIGICFSGMVLALYFHRLTIHSLPSKEAIVSVFLPIGPLGQGGFGIQQLGKVSLKLLPQTTVFKTAAPGAIHGGEILYFLGIFLALIMWGFALVWLSFALISIGTMQKFPFNMGWWGFTFPLGVLATCTGMLAQELDI
;
A
#
# COMPACT_ATOMS: atom_id res chain seq x y z
N MET A 1 9.55 11.22 0.78
CA MET A 1 10.65 12.04 0.23
C MET A 1 10.95 13.26 1.07
N MET A 2 9.99 14.15 1.38
CA MET A 2 10.23 15.31 2.26
C MET A 2 10.85 14.93 3.60
N VAL A 3 10.33 13.90 4.27
CA VAL A 3 10.86 13.41 5.55
C VAL A 3 12.31 12.90 5.44
N PHE A 4 12.64 12.13 4.40
CA PHE A 4 13.97 11.52 4.26
C PHE A 4 15.04 12.49 3.75
N VAL A 5 14.69 13.43 2.88
CA VAL A 5 15.67 14.28 2.18
C VAL A 5 15.71 15.70 2.75
N CYS A 6 14.55 16.30 3.01
CA CYS A 6 14.47 17.70 3.41
C CYS A 6 14.61 17.87 4.92
N ALA A 7 14.03 16.98 5.74
CA ALA A 7 14.08 17.13 7.20
C ALA A 7 15.50 17.15 7.79
N PRO A 8 16.47 16.33 7.32
CA PRO A 8 17.85 16.39 7.83
C PRO A 8 18.55 17.74 7.56
N ILE A 9 18.17 18.43 6.48
CA ILE A 9 18.82 19.67 6.04
C ILE A 9 18.09 20.90 6.60
N TRP A 10 16.75 20.89 6.57
CA TRP A 10 15.92 22.05 6.89
C TRP A 10 15.37 22.01 8.32
N GLY A 11 15.41 20.86 9.00
CA GLY A 11 15.01 20.70 10.39
C GLY A 11 13.57 20.21 10.59
N GLN A 12 13.17 20.14 11.86
CA GLN A 12 11.95 19.46 12.32
C GLN A 12 10.64 20.08 11.83
N TRP A 13 10.64 21.37 11.46
CA TRP A 13 9.44 22.03 10.94
C TRP A 13 8.93 21.29 9.69
N VAL A 14 9.82 20.79 8.82
CA VAL A 14 9.44 20.04 7.62
C VAL A 14 8.63 18.78 7.96
N VAL A 15 8.93 18.12 9.08
CA VAL A 15 8.18 16.94 9.52
C VAL A 15 6.76 17.32 9.92
N SER A 16 6.59 18.41 10.66
CA SER A 16 5.25 18.93 11.02
C SER A 16 4.45 19.35 9.79
N TRP A 17 5.09 19.96 8.80
CA TRP A 17 4.46 20.31 7.53
C TRP A 17 4.07 19.07 6.71
N ALA A 18 4.96 18.08 6.62
CA ALA A 18 4.67 16.81 5.97
C ALA A 18 3.50 16.08 6.65
N TRP A 19 3.39 16.18 7.98
CA TRP A 19 2.28 15.62 8.73
C TRP A 19 0.94 16.31 8.44
N GLY A 20 0.93 17.63 8.33
CA GLY A 20 -0.27 18.37 7.91
C GLY A 20 -0.73 17.99 6.50
N LEU A 21 0.21 17.87 5.56
CA LEU A 21 -0.08 17.42 4.19
C LEU A 21 -0.54 15.96 4.15
N TRP A 22 0.01 15.11 5.01
CA TRP A 22 -0.38 13.71 5.11
C TRP A 22 -1.84 13.55 5.53
N TRP A 23 -2.35 14.33 6.47
CA TRP A 23 -3.77 14.29 6.84
C TRP A 23 -4.69 14.67 5.68
N LEU A 24 -4.30 15.67 4.89
CA LEU A 24 -5.02 16.05 3.68
C LEU A 24 -5.02 14.91 2.65
N ASP A 25 -3.84 14.30 2.40
CA ASP A 25 -3.70 13.16 1.51
C ASP A 25 -4.53 11.94 1.95
N ALA A 26 -4.49 11.62 3.24
CA ALA A 26 -5.29 10.55 3.83
C ALA A 26 -6.79 10.78 3.65
N ALA A 27 -7.27 12.01 3.89
CA ALA A 27 -8.67 12.37 3.71
C ALA A 27 -9.11 12.28 2.24
N LEU A 28 -8.30 12.80 1.31
CA LEU A 28 -8.57 12.74 -0.12
C LEU A 28 -8.54 11.30 -0.64
N SER A 29 -7.55 10.52 -0.22
CA SER A 29 -7.43 9.10 -0.56
C SER A 29 -8.65 8.30 -0.08
N LEU A 30 -9.10 8.54 1.15
CA LEU A 30 -10.29 7.89 1.67
C LEU A 30 -11.55 8.31 0.88
N ALA A 31 -11.66 9.60 0.56
CA ALA A 31 -12.75 10.11 -0.26
C ALA A 31 -12.78 9.46 -1.65
N THR A 32 -11.65 9.27 -2.33
CA THR A 32 -11.62 8.58 -3.64
C THR A 32 -11.94 7.10 -3.51
N CYS A 33 -11.40 6.44 -2.48
CA CYS A 33 -11.61 5.01 -2.21
C CYS A 33 -13.09 4.69 -1.94
N ILE A 34 -13.84 5.62 -1.37
CA ILE A 34 -15.27 5.45 -1.11
C ILE A 34 -16.11 5.94 -2.31
N THR A 35 -15.88 7.17 -2.75
CA THR A 35 -16.78 7.88 -3.68
C THR A 35 -16.74 7.25 -5.07
N VAL A 36 -15.56 6.92 -5.60
CA VAL A 36 -15.44 6.41 -6.96
C VAL A 36 -16.11 5.03 -7.09
N PRO A 37 -15.82 4.03 -6.23
CA PRO A 37 -16.56 2.77 -6.26
C PRO A 37 -18.06 2.93 -6.03
N PHE A 38 -18.48 3.83 -5.13
CA PHE A 38 -19.90 4.10 -4.92
C PHE A 38 -20.59 4.62 -6.19
N VAL A 39 -19.97 5.57 -6.90
CA VAL A 39 -20.48 6.08 -8.19
C VAL A 39 -20.49 5.00 -9.26
N MET A 40 -19.48 4.12 -9.30
CA MET A 40 -19.47 2.97 -10.22
C MET A 40 -20.65 2.03 -9.97
N ILE A 41 -20.91 1.69 -8.70
CA ILE A 41 -22.01 0.80 -8.30
C ILE A 41 -23.37 1.46 -8.57
N HIS A 42 -23.51 2.74 -8.28
CA HIS A 42 -24.81 3.41 -8.34
C HIS A 42 -25.20 3.85 -9.75
N GLN A 43 -24.28 4.49 -10.48
CA GLN A 43 -24.58 5.19 -11.73
C GLN A 43 -24.18 4.39 -12.98
N HIS A 44 -23.01 3.76 -12.98
CA HIS A 44 -22.46 3.15 -14.19
C HIS A 44 -22.81 1.66 -14.32
N ARG A 45 -22.94 0.95 -13.19
CA ARG A 45 -23.26 -0.49 -13.11
C ARG A 45 -22.53 -1.34 -14.17
N PRO A 46 -21.19 -1.23 -14.27
CA PRO A 46 -20.45 -1.99 -15.25
C PRO A 46 -20.61 -3.49 -14.99
N GLY A 47 -20.95 -4.26 -16.03
CA GLY A 47 -20.94 -5.71 -15.96
C GLY A 47 -19.53 -6.26 -15.68
N LEU A 48 -19.43 -7.53 -15.27
CA LEU A 48 -18.15 -8.18 -14.93
C LEU A 48 -17.10 -8.07 -16.07
N GLN A 49 -17.55 -8.03 -17.32
CA GLN A 49 -16.71 -7.88 -18.52
C GLN A 49 -15.86 -6.61 -18.50
N ALA A 50 -16.40 -5.54 -17.90
CA ALA A 50 -15.80 -4.22 -17.84
C ALA A 50 -14.87 -4.01 -16.61
N VAL A 51 -14.75 -5.01 -15.73
CA VAL A 51 -13.77 -4.99 -14.64
C VAL A 51 -12.36 -5.05 -15.23
N THR A 52 -11.52 -4.09 -14.84
CA THR A 52 -10.12 -4.02 -15.27
C THR A 52 -9.23 -3.81 -14.05
N ALA A 53 -7.92 -4.03 -14.23
CA ALA A 53 -6.96 -3.73 -13.18
C ALA A 53 -6.96 -2.24 -12.78
N ALA A 54 -7.43 -1.34 -13.65
CA ALA A 54 -7.59 0.08 -13.35
C ALA A 54 -8.65 0.36 -12.28
N SER A 55 -9.54 -0.59 -11.96
CA SER A 55 -10.45 -0.49 -10.82
C SER A 55 -9.72 -0.40 -9.46
N LEU A 56 -8.41 -0.69 -9.42
CA LEU A 56 -7.56 -0.47 -8.25
C LEU A 56 -7.13 1.00 -8.06
N LEU A 57 -7.14 1.82 -9.12
CA LEU A 57 -6.65 3.20 -9.07
C LEU A 57 -7.32 4.09 -8.00
N PRO A 58 -8.64 4.02 -7.74
CA PRO A 58 -9.23 4.81 -6.65
C PRO A 58 -8.92 4.28 -5.24
N ILE A 59 -8.45 3.03 -5.12
CA ILE A 59 -8.21 2.34 -3.83
C ILE A 59 -6.75 2.47 -3.40
N VAL A 60 -5.82 2.34 -4.35
CA VAL A 60 -4.37 2.39 -4.11
C VAL A 60 -3.90 3.62 -3.31
N PRO A 61 -4.43 4.85 -3.52
CA PRO A 61 -4.05 6.02 -2.73
C PRO A 61 -4.16 5.81 -1.22
N VAL A 62 -5.19 5.08 -0.74
CA VAL A 62 -5.34 4.77 0.70
C VAL A 62 -4.21 3.87 1.21
N VAL A 63 -3.76 2.91 0.39
CA VAL A 63 -2.62 2.04 0.72
C VAL A 63 -1.33 2.86 0.80
N VAL A 64 -1.16 3.82 -0.12
CA VAL A 64 -0.01 4.75 -0.10
C VAL A 64 -0.06 5.67 1.12
N ALA A 65 -1.21 6.25 1.43
CA ALA A 65 -1.40 7.09 2.62
C ALA A 65 -1.08 6.32 3.92
N SER A 66 -1.48 5.05 4.01
CA SER A 66 -1.11 4.18 5.13
C SER A 66 0.41 4.03 5.30
N SER A 67 1.10 3.58 4.26
CA SER A 67 2.56 3.36 4.31
C SER A 67 3.37 4.64 4.57
N THR A 68 2.98 5.75 3.94
CA THR A 68 3.62 7.05 4.14
C THR A 68 3.31 7.62 5.53
N GLY A 69 2.16 7.31 6.10
CA GLY A 69 1.81 7.62 7.48
C GLY A 69 2.74 6.93 8.47
N GLY A 70 3.15 5.69 8.20
CA GLY A 70 4.21 5.01 8.97
C GLY A 70 5.56 5.73 8.91
N ILE A 71 5.94 6.29 7.76
CA ILE A 71 7.17 7.09 7.61
C ILE A 71 7.07 8.40 8.41
N VAL A 72 5.93 9.09 8.31
CA VAL A 72 5.69 10.34 9.04
C VAL A 72 5.64 10.10 10.55
N ALA A 73 4.96 9.04 10.99
CA ALA A 73 4.88 8.65 12.40
C ALA A 73 6.26 8.35 13.00
N GLU A 74 7.17 7.71 12.26
CA GLU A 74 8.53 7.44 12.73
C GLU A 74 9.32 8.73 13.01
N ALA A 75 9.10 9.75 12.18
CA ALA A 75 9.84 11.02 12.22
C ALA A 75 9.25 12.05 13.19
N LEU A 76 7.99 11.90 13.60
CA LEU A 76 7.32 12.83 14.52
C LEU A 76 7.97 12.82 15.91
N VAL A 77 8.22 14.02 16.44
CA VAL A 77 8.79 14.22 17.79
C VAL A 77 7.72 14.09 18.88
N ASN A 78 6.49 14.53 18.61
CA ASN A 78 5.38 14.43 19.56
C ASN A 78 4.84 12.98 19.57
N PRO A 79 4.93 12.24 20.69
CA PRO A 79 4.49 10.85 20.77
C PRO A 79 3.00 10.65 20.50
N ASP A 80 2.14 11.58 20.91
CA ASP A 80 0.69 11.48 20.71
C ASP A 80 0.34 11.64 19.23
N HIS A 81 0.97 12.59 18.54
CA HIS A 81 0.80 12.76 17.09
C HIS A 81 1.30 11.54 16.33
N ALA A 82 2.47 11.00 16.72
CA ALA A 82 3.03 9.79 16.12
C ALA A 82 2.08 8.59 16.32
N PHE A 83 1.53 8.43 17.52
CA PHE A 83 0.62 7.34 17.86
C PHE A 83 -0.72 7.44 17.11
N ILE A 84 -1.35 8.62 17.05
CA ILE A 84 -2.58 8.82 16.28
C ILE A 84 -2.35 8.54 14.79
N THR A 85 -1.21 8.99 14.25
CA THR A 85 -0.82 8.74 12.86
C THR A 85 -0.62 7.25 12.60
N LEU A 86 0.02 6.53 13.53
CA LEU A 86 0.19 5.07 13.46
C LEU A 86 -1.16 4.34 13.42
N ILE A 87 -2.08 4.66 14.32
CA ILE A 87 -3.41 4.04 14.38
C ILE A 87 -4.21 4.32 13.11
N ALA A 88 -4.24 5.59 12.67
CA ALA A 88 -4.89 5.97 11.43
C ALA A 88 -4.29 5.23 10.23
N SER A 89 -2.97 5.04 10.20
CA SER A 89 -2.29 4.31 9.12
C SER A 89 -2.64 2.81 9.10
N TYR A 90 -2.82 2.15 10.25
CA TYR A 90 -3.33 0.78 10.31
C TYR A 90 -4.77 0.66 9.80
N ILE A 91 -5.63 1.63 10.12
CA ILE A 91 -7.02 1.69 9.62
C ILE A 91 -7.01 1.83 8.09
N LEU A 92 -6.23 2.78 7.56
CA LEU A 92 -6.08 2.97 6.11
C LEU A 92 -5.52 1.71 5.44
N TRP A 93 -4.56 1.02 6.06
CA TRP A 93 -4.02 -0.24 5.55
C TRP A 93 -5.14 -1.28 5.38
N GLY A 94 -5.92 -1.50 6.44
CA GLY A 94 -7.01 -2.47 6.45
C GLY A 94 -8.06 -2.17 5.37
N ILE A 95 -8.47 -0.90 5.24
CA ILE A 95 -9.41 -0.47 4.19
C ILE A 95 -8.82 -0.76 2.81
N GLY A 96 -7.60 -0.30 2.56
CA GLY A 96 -6.97 -0.40 1.24
C GLY A 96 -6.70 -1.83 0.80
N ILE A 97 -6.20 -2.69 1.69
CA ILE A 97 -5.85 -4.07 1.36
C ILE A 97 -7.07 -4.97 1.22
N CYS A 98 -8.06 -4.85 2.11
CA CYS A 98 -9.30 -5.62 1.97
C CYS A 98 -10.03 -5.26 0.67
N PHE A 99 -10.16 -3.98 0.34
CA PHE A 99 -10.84 -3.57 -0.88
C PHE A 99 -10.04 -3.94 -2.13
N SER A 100 -8.71 -3.80 -2.10
CA SER A 100 -7.84 -4.29 -3.18
C SER A 100 -8.03 -5.79 -3.39
N GLY A 101 -8.11 -6.60 -2.33
CA GLY A 101 -8.35 -8.04 -2.41
C GLY A 101 -9.66 -8.39 -3.12
N MET A 102 -10.74 -7.66 -2.84
CA MET A 102 -12.02 -7.84 -3.54
C MET A 102 -11.91 -7.56 -5.04
N VAL A 103 -11.25 -6.45 -5.41
CA VAL A 103 -11.03 -6.09 -6.82
C VAL A 103 -10.12 -7.09 -7.52
N LEU A 104 -9.07 -7.58 -6.85
CA LEU A 104 -8.16 -8.59 -7.39
C LEU A 104 -8.88 -9.91 -7.65
N ALA A 105 -9.76 -10.35 -6.74
CA ALA A 105 -10.56 -11.55 -6.94
C ALA A 105 -11.51 -11.42 -8.14
N LEU A 106 -12.19 -10.28 -8.26
CA LEU A 106 -13.07 -10.00 -9.41
C LEU A 106 -12.30 -9.90 -10.72
N TYR A 107 -11.13 -9.24 -10.70
CA TYR A 107 -10.28 -9.10 -11.88
C TYR A 107 -9.72 -10.46 -12.31
N PHE A 108 -9.25 -11.28 -11.37
CA PHE A 108 -8.80 -12.64 -11.67
C PHE A 108 -9.93 -13.47 -12.29
N HIS A 109 -11.12 -13.45 -11.71
CA HIS A 109 -12.28 -14.15 -12.27
C HIS A 109 -12.63 -13.64 -13.68
N ARG A 110 -12.57 -12.33 -13.91
CA ARG A 110 -12.74 -11.72 -15.23
C ARG A 110 -11.69 -12.22 -16.22
N LEU A 111 -10.43 -12.39 -15.81
CA LEU A 111 -9.37 -12.97 -16.65
C LEU A 111 -9.57 -14.47 -16.94
N THR A 112 -10.26 -15.22 -16.07
CA THR A 112 -10.58 -16.63 -16.36
C THR A 112 -11.68 -16.80 -17.41
N ILE A 113 -12.58 -15.83 -17.54
CA ILE A 113 -13.73 -15.89 -18.47
C ILE A 113 -13.44 -15.13 -19.76
N HIS A 114 -12.62 -14.08 -19.69
CA HIS A 114 -12.33 -13.18 -20.81
C HIS A 114 -10.83 -13.10 -21.08
N SER A 115 -10.48 -12.87 -22.34
CA SER A 115 -9.08 -12.72 -22.78
C SER A 115 -8.34 -11.60 -22.05
N LEU A 116 -7.00 -11.66 -22.02
CA LEU A 116 -6.13 -10.61 -21.50
C LEU A 116 -6.50 -9.20 -22.05
N PRO A 117 -6.14 -8.11 -21.34
CA PRO A 117 -6.38 -6.75 -21.80
C PRO A 117 -5.86 -6.50 -23.23
N SER A 118 -6.41 -5.49 -23.90
CA SER A 118 -5.95 -5.12 -25.25
C SER A 118 -4.45 -4.76 -25.24
N LYS A 119 -3.81 -4.82 -26.42
CA LYS A 119 -2.37 -4.56 -26.54
C LYS A 119 -1.99 -3.17 -26.03
N GLU A 120 -2.88 -2.18 -26.13
CA GLU A 120 -2.62 -0.83 -25.62
C GLU A 120 -2.65 -0.77 -24.09
N ALA A 121 -3.46 -1.62 -23.44
CA ALA A 121 -3.65 -1.66 -22.01
C ALA A 121 -2.80 -2.73 -21.31
N ILE A 122 -1.94 -3.47 -22.04
CA ILE A 122 -1.24 -4.62 -21.47
C ILE A 122 -0.41 -4.25 -20.23
N VAL A 123 0.16 -3.05 -20.16
CA VAL A 123 0.94 -2.60 -18.99
C VAL A 123 0.08 -2.57 -17.71
N SER A 124 -1.25 -2.45 -17.83
CA SER A 124 -2.16 -2.48 -16.67
C SER A 124 -2.15 -3.82 -15.92
N VAL A 125 -1.65 -4.91 -16.53
CA VAL A 125 -1.51 -6.21 -15.84
C VAL A 125 -0.50 -6.17 -14.69
N PHE A 126 0.32 -5.12 -14.59
CA PHE A 126 1.21 -4.88 -13.44
C PHE A 126 0.51 -4.19 -12.28
N LEU A 127 -0.64 -3.52 -12.49
CA LEU A 127 -1.35 -2.78 -11.43
C LEU A 127 -1.70 -3.62 -10.19
N PRO A 128 -2.03 -4.92 -10.29
CA PRO A 128 -2.20 -5.79 -9.12
C PRO A 128 -1.02 -5.83 -8.15
N ILE A 129 0.21 -5.64 -8.65
CA ILE A 129 1.44 -5.61 -7.84
C ILE A 129 1.44 -4.36 -6.94
N GLY A 130 0.81 -3.27 -7.37
CA GLY A 130 0.76 -2.00 -6.65
C GLY A 130 0.30 -2.11 -5.20
N PRO A 131 -0.96 -2.52 -4.92
CA PRO A 131 -1.45 -2.65 -3.54
C PRO A 131 -0.73 -3.75 -2.76
N LEU A 132 -0.22 -4.80 -3.40
CA LEU A 132 0.51 -5.89 -2.73
C LEU A 132 1.91 -5.45 -2.28
N GLY A 133 2.69 -4.82 -3.16
CA GLY A 133 4.00 -4.29 -2.83
C GLY A 133 3.91 -3.11 -1.85
N GLN A 134 3.03 -2.13 -2.12
CA GLN A 134 2.87 -0.98 -1.24
C GLN A 134 2.29 -1.38 0.11
N GLY A 135 1.34 -2.32 0.12
CA GLY A 135 0.76 -2.85 1.34
C GLY A 135 1.76 -3.65 2.17
N GLY A 136 2.61 -4.46 1.53
CA GLY A 136 3.70 -5.18 2.18
C GLY A 136 4.71 -4.23 2.81
N PHE A 137 5.21 -3.26 2.06
CA PHE A 137 6.07 -2.21 2.61
C PHE A 137 5.39 -1.46 3.77
N GLY A 138 4.12 -1.07 3.59
CA GLY A 138 3.36 -0.34 4.60
C GLY A 138 3.25 -1.11 5.91
N ILE A 139 2.89 -2.40 5.89
CA ILE A 139 2.69 -3.16 7.12
C ILE A 139 4.01 -3.42 7.86
N GLN A 140 5.12 -3.59 7.14
CA GLN A 140 6.47 -3.65 7.76
C GLN A 140 6.81 -2.34 8.45
N GLN A 141 6.63 -1.21 7.76
CA GLN A 141 6.89 0.12 8.31
C GLN A 141 6.04 0.39 9.55
N LEU A 142 4.76 0.05 9.53
CA LEU A 142 3.87 0.21 10.70
C LEU A 142 4.29 -0.71 11.86
N GLY A 143 4.71 -1.95 11.59
CA GLY A 143 5.26 -2.85 12.59
C GLY A 143 6.52 -2.28 13.26
N LYS A 144 7.47 -1.77 12.46
CA LYS A 144 8.68 -1.11 12.94
C LYS A 144 8.38 0.10 13.82
N VAL A 145 7.44 0.96 13.41
CA VAL A 145 7.02 2.12 14.22
C VAL A 145 6.32 1.68 15.50
N SER A 146 5.52 0.62 15.45
CA SER A 146 4.83 0.07 16.62
C SER A 146 5.79 -0.40 17.70
N LEU A 147 6.91 -1.01 17.31
CA LEU A 147 7.97 -1.44 18.24
C LEU A 147 8.52 -0.26 19.06
N LYS A 148 8.63 0.93 18.45
CA LYS A 148 9.12 2.16 19.10
C LYS A 148 8.04 2.84 19.95
N LEU A 149 6.82 2.95 19.45
CA LEU A 149 5.77 3.78 20.06
C LEU A 149 4.95 3.06 21.14
N LEU A 150 4.70 1.75 21.00
CA LEU A 150 3.83 1.03 21.93
C LEU A 150 4.35 0.95 23.37
N PRO A 151 5.67 0.81 23.64
CA PRO A 151 6.19 0.86 25.01
C PRO A 151 5.98 2.22 25.71
N GLN A 152 5.81 3.29 24.94
CA GLN A 152 5.71 4.66 25.44
C GLN A 152 4.28 5.05 25.82
N THR A 153 3.27 4.41 25.23
CA THR A 153 1.86 4.72 25.51
C THR A 153 1.40 4.13 26.84
N THR A 154 0.56 4.86 27.56
CA THR A 154 -0.12 4.42 28.79
C THR A 154 -1.41 3.65 28.51
N VAL A 155 -1.97 3.77 27.30
CA VAL A 155 -3.28 3.20 26.91
C VAL A 155 -3.34 1.69 27.13
N PHE A 156 -2.26 0.96 26.83
CA PHE A 156 -2.21 -0.49 26.97
C PHE A 156 -1.64 -0.97 28.31
N LYS A 157 -1.07 -0.07 29.14
CA LYS A 157 -0.49 -0.43 30.44
C LYS A 157 -1.57 -0.88 31.45
N THR A 158 -2.78 -0.34 31.34
CA THR A 158 -3.93 -0.71 32.18
C THR A 158 -4.61 -2.01 31.74
N ALA A 159 -4.52 -2.38 30.45
CA ALA A 159 -5.21 -3.54 29.92
C ALA A 159 -4.53 -4.88 30.25
N ALA A 160 -3.20 -4.87 30.42
CA ALA A 160 -2.45 -6.07 30.81
C ALA A 160 -1.13 -5.67 31.52
N PRO A 161 -1.10 -5.68 32.88
CA PRO A 161 0.10 -5.43 33.66
C PRO A 161 1.16 -6.49 33.33
N GLY A 162 2.20 -6.11 32.58
CA GLY A 162 3.26 -7.02 32.11
C GLY A 162 3.26 -7.31 30.59
N ALA A 163 2.29 -6.82 29.82
CA ALA A 163 2.18 -7.07 28.37
C ALA A 163 3.01 -6.10 27.50
N ILE A 164 4.32 -6.01 27.78
CA ILE A 164 5.27 -5.25 26.95
C ILE A 164 5.68 -6.05 25.70
N HIS A 165 4.74 -6.70 25.01
CA HIS A 165 5.02 -7.46 23.78
C HIS A 165 4.17 -7.01 22.58
N GLY A 166 3.25 -6.06 22.73
CA GLY A 166 2.38 -5.62 21.62
C GLY A 166 3.16 -5.06 20.43
N GLY A 167 4.23 -4.29 20.68
CA GLY A 167 5.12 -3.77 19.63
C GLY A 167 5.85 -4.86 18.88
N GLU A 168 6.39 -5.84 19.59
CA GLU A 168 7.09 -7.00 19.01
C GLU A 168 6.14 -7.85 18.17
N ILE A 169 4.94 -8.13 18.68
CA ILE A 169 3.92 -8.91 17.95
C ILE A 169 3.55 -8.21 16.64
N LEU A 170 3.28 -6.90 16.66
CA LEU A 170 2.94 -6.15 15.45
C LEU A 170 4.11 -6.04 14.47
N TYR A 171 5.34 -5.98 14.98
CA TYR A 171 6.54 -6.00 14.16
C TYR A 171 6.71 -7.34 13.42
N PHE A 172 6.67 -8.47 14.14
CA PHE A 172 6.76 -9.80 13.52
C PHE A 172 5.59 -10.09 12.58
N LEU A 173 4.37 -9.67 12.97
CA LEU A 173 3.20 -9.80 12.11
C LEU A 173 3.34 -8.96 10.84
N GLY A 174 3.95 -7.76 10.94
CA GLY A 174 4.23 -6.91 9.80
C GLY A 174 5.17 -7.59 8.79
N ILE A 175 6.27 -8.17 9.26
CA ILE A 175 7.19 -8.94 8.41
C ILE A 175 6.48 -10.13 7.77
N PHE A 176 5.75 -10.91 8.57
CA PHE A 176 5.04 -12.10 8.09
C PHE A 176 3.97 -11.78 7.03
N LEU A 177 3.13 -10.78 7.28
CA LEU A 177 2.11 -10.35 6.33
C LEU A 177 2.73 -9.79 5.05
N ALA A 178 3.82 -9.03 5.16
CA ALA A 178 4.52 -8.52 3.99
C ALA A 178 5.13 -9.63 3.14
N LEU A 179 5.68 -10.68 3.76
CA LEU A 179 6.19 -11.85 3.04
C LEU A 179 5.09 -12.55 2.23
N ILE A 180 3.89 -12.71 2.82
CA ILE A 180 2.72 -13.27 2.12
C ILE A 180 2.32 -12.38 0.93
N MET A 181 2.22 -11.08 1.16
CA MET A 181 1.83 -10.12 0.12
C MET A 181 2.86 -10.04 -1.00
N TRP A 182 4.15 -10.07 -0.67
CA TRP A 182 5.26 -10.11 -1.62
C TRP A 182 5.22 -11.39 -2.45
N GLY A 183 5.02 -12.56 -1.82
CA GLY A 183 4.87 -13.83 -2.52
C GLY A 183 3.68 -13.81 -3.50
N PHE A 184 2.55 -13.23 -3.10
CA PHE A 184 1.41 -13.07 -4.01
C PHE A 184 1.68 -12.07 -5.13
N ALA A 185 2.44 -11.00 -4.87
CA ALA A 185 2.85 -10.05 -5.90
C ALA A 185 3.72 -10.71 -6.99
N LEU A 186 4.55 -11.69 -6.64
CA LEU A 186 5.35 -12.46 -7.61
C LEU A 186 4.50 -13.27 -8.58
N VAL A 187 3.34 -13.77 -8.14
CA VAL A 187 2.39 -14.46 -9.04
C VAL A 187 1.88 -13.49 -10.10
N TRP A 188 1.46 -12.30 -9.68
CA TRP A 188 1.01 -11.25 -10.60
C TRP A 188 2.13 -10.74 -11.51
N LEU A 189 3.36 -10.61 -10.99
CA LEU A 189 4.53 -10.30 -11.81
C LEU A 189 4.77 -11.39 -12.87
N SER A 190 4.63 -12.66 -12.50
CA SER A 190 4.79 -13.77 -13.43
C SER A 190 3.72 -13.73 -14.52
N PHE A 191 2.45 -13.51 -14.17
CA PHE A 191 1.37 -13.31 -15.15
C PHE A 191 1.65 -12.13 -16.08
N ALA A 192 2.16 -11.04 -15.51
CA ALA A 192 2.48 -9.83 -16.26
C ALA A 192 3.61 -10.06 -17.28
N LEU A 193 4.68 -10.75 -16.87
CA LEU A 193 5.82 -11.08 -17.73
C LEU A 193 5.43 -12.10 -18.82
N ILE A 194 4.67 -13.15 -18.47
CA ILE A 194 4.17 -14.13 -19.45
C ILE A 194 3.26 -13.45 -20.47
N SER A 195 2.39 -12.52 -20.03
CA SER A 195 1.50 -11.77 -20.92
C SER A 195 2.29 -10.92 -21.91
N ILE A 196 3.38 -10.26 -21.50
CA ILE A 196 4.26 -9.52 -22.41
C ILE A 196 5.02 -10.49 -23.33
N GLY A 197 5.59 -11.57 -22.79
CA GLY A 197 6.40 -12.53 -23.56
C GLY A 197 5.63 -13.30 -24.63
N THR A 198 4.31 -13.46 -24.45
CA THR A 198 3.42 -14.11 -25.43
C THR A 198 2.87 -13.14 -26.48
N MET A 199 3.13 -11.83 -26.35
CA MET A 199 2.69 -10.84 -27.33
C MET A 199 3.63 -10.73 -28.53
N GLN A 200 3.07 -10.77 -29.74
CA GLN A 200 3.83 -10.58 -30.98
C GLN A 200 4.39 -9.16 -31.16
N LYS A 201 3.70 -8.15 -30.64
CA LYS A 201 4.10 -6.73 -30.75
C LYS A 201 3.74 -6.01 -29.45
N PHE A 202 4.72 -5.40 -28.83
CA PHE A 202 4.55 -4.58 -27.64
C PHE A 202 4.89 -3.11 -27.98
N PRO A 203 3.90 -2.30 -28.38
CA PRO A 203 4.14 -0.92 -28.79
C PRO A 203 4.47 -0.02 -27.59
N PHE A 204 5.38 0.91 -27.79
CA PHE A 204 5.64 1.97 -26.82
C PHE A 204 4.49 2.98 -26.82
N ASN A 205 3.94 3.29 -25.64
CA ASN A 205 2.85 4.25 -25.46
C ASN A 205 2.88 4.83 -24.03
N MET A 206 1.99 5.78 -23.74
CA MET A 206 1.88 6.41 -22.41
C MET A 206 1.57 5.43 -21.27
N GLY A 207 0.99 4.27 -21.58
CA GLY A 207 0.72 3.21 -20.61
C GLY A 207 1.97 2.62 -19.95
N TRP A 208 3.17 2.78 -20.55
CA TRP A 208 4.44 2.33 -19.96
C TRP A 208 4.75 2.98 -18.61
N TRP A 209 4.21 4.16 -18.33
CA TRP A 209 4.30 4.74 -16.98
C TRP A 209 3.70 3.83 -15.90
N GLY A 210 2.78 2.94 -16.27
CA GLY A 210 2.20 1.92 -15.39
C GLY A 210 3.20 0.89 -14.86
N PHE A 211 4.44 0.82 -15.37
CA PHE A 211 5.50 0.01 -14.78
C PHE A 211 6.09 0.62 -13.49
N THR A 212 6.13 1.95 -13.41
CA THR A 212 6.93 2.67 -12.41
C THR A 212 6.45 2.40 -10.99
N PHE A 213 5.17 2.67 -10.72
CA PHE A 213 4.61 2.50 -9.39
C PHE A 213 4.64 1.02 -8.93
N PRO A 214 4.07 0.04 -9.66
CA PRO A 214 3.98 -1.33 -9.16
C PRO A 214 5.35 -1.99 -8.96
N LEU A 215 6.31 -1.77 -9.87
CA LEU A 215 7.66 -2.32 -9.71
C LEU A 215 8.44 -1.59 -8.62
N GLY A 216 8.27 -0.27 -8.49
CA GLY A 216 8.93 0.51 -7.45
C GLY A 216 8.48 0.11 -6.03
N VAL A 217 7.19 -0.11 -5.82
CA VAL A 217 6.68 -0.54 -4.51
C VAL A 217 7.01 -1.99 -4.20
N LEU A 218 7.06 -2.86 -5.22
CA LEU A 218 7.59 -4.22 -5.05
C LEU A 218 9.07 -4.20 -4.64
N ALA A 219 9.88 -3.36 -5.28
CA ALA A 219 11.29 -3.20 -4.92
C ALA A 219 11.46 -2.64 -3.50
N THR A 220 10.62 -1.68 -3.10
CA THR A 220 10.67 -1.11 -1.74
C THR A 220 10.30 -2.15 -0.68
N CYS A 221 9.25 -2.94 -0.91
CA CYS A 221 8.87 -4.06 -0.06
C CYS A 221 10.00 -5.11 0.04
N THR A 222 10.58 -5.48 -1.11
CA THR A 222 11.71 -6.41 -1.17
C THR A 222 12.91 -5.90 -0.38
N GLY A 223 13.28 -4.62 -0.56
CA GLY A 223 14.41 -4.02 0.14
C GLY A 223 14.20 -3.97 1.66
N MET A 224 12.98 -3.71 2.12
CA MET A 224 12.67 -3.75 3.54
C MET A 224 12.69 -5.20 4.07
N LEU A 225 12.12 -6.17 3.35
CA LEU A 225 12.21 -7.59 3.75
C LEU A 225 13.66 -8.07 3.85
N ALA A 226 14.53 -7.68 2.91
CA ALA A 226 15.95 -8.00 2.95
C ALA A 226 16.62 -7.47 4.22
N GLN A 227 16.34 -6.21 4.59
CA GLN A 227 16.85 -5.60 5.82
C GLN A 227 16.33 -6.29 7.09
N GLU A 228 15.04 -6.60 7.14
CA GLU A 228 14.41 -7.21 8.34
C GLU A 228 14.74 -8.70 8.50
N LEU A 229 15.12 -9.39 7.42
CA LEU A 229 15.49 -10.82 7.42
C LEU A 229 17.01 -11.07 7.41
N ASP A 230 17.83 -10.02 7.29
CA ASP A 230 19.30 -10.07 7.21
C ASP A 230 19.80 -10.96 6.05
N ILE A 231 19.24 -10.76 4.85
CA ILE A 231 19.56 -11.49 3.60
C ILE A 231 19.91 -10.58 2.42
#